data_AF-A0A973M1G4-F1
#
_entry.id   AF-A0A973M1G4-F1
#
_cell.length_a   1.000
_cell.length_b   1.000
_cell.length_c   1.000
_cell.angle_alpha   90.00
_cell.angle_beta   90.00
_cell.angle_gamma   90.00
#
_symmetry.space_group_name_H-M   'P 1'
#
loop_
_entity.id
_entity.type
_entity.pdbx_description
1 polymer ?
#
loop_
_entity_poly.entity_id
_entity_poly.type
_entity_poly.pdbx_seq_one_letter_code
_entity_poly.pdbx_strand_id
1 'polypeptide(L)'
;MARGLLYALAGAAIGAAAARAAYSAFTRNRPADLGGRWTRKNHRGEPITLLEGPAFVAGSGAAAALTPGLAPRTRMAALLAGVGSGAL
;
A
#
# COMPACT_ATOMS: atom_id res chain seq x y z
N MET A 1 -15.62 18.62 13.39
CA MET A 1 -14.14 18.57 13.44
C MET A 1 -13.63 17.25 14.05
N ALA A 2 -13.85 16.98 15.34
CA ALA A 2 -13.27 15.80 16.02
C ALA A 2 -13.55 14.45 15.36
N ARG A 3 -14.80 14.18 14.94
CA ARG A 3 -15.18 12.89 14.32
C ARG A 3 -14.51 12.66 12.95
N GLY A 4 -14.37 13.71 12.14
CA GLY A 4 -13.70 13.62 10.84
C GLY A 4 -12.20 13.32 11.00
N LEU A 5 -11.55 13.95 11.98
CA LEU A 5 -10.15 13.67 12.31
C LEU A 5 -9.97 12.22 12.80
N LEU A 6 -10.86 11.72 13.66
CA LEU A 6 -10.82 10.32 14.10
C LEU A 6 -10.96 9.34 12.93
N TYR A 7 -11.83 9.63 11.96
CA TYR A 7 -11.97 8.80 10.75
C TYR A 7 -10.72 8.85 9.88
N ALA A 8 -10.11 10.02 9.71
CA ALA A 8 -8.86 10.15 8.98
C ALA A 8 -7.71 9.37 9.64
N LEU A 9 -7.60 9.45 10.98
CA LEU A 9 -6.62 8.68 11.74
C LEU A 9 -6.87 7.18 11.65
N ALA A 10 -8.13 6.75 11.74
CA ALA A 10 -8.49 5.35 11.55
C ALA A 10 -8.11 4.85 10.14
N GLY A 11 -8.41 5.64 9.10
CA GLY A 11 -8.01 5.34 7.73
C GLY A 11 -6.49 5.23 7.55
N ALA A 12 -5.74 6.17 8.13
CA ALA A 12 -4.28 6.15 8.12
C ALA A 12 -3.71 4.91 8.83
N ALA A 13 -4.26 4.54 9.99
CA ALA A 13 -3.85 3.35 10.73
C ALA A 13 -4.14 2.06 9.95
N ILE A 14 -5.32 1.96 9.33
CA ILE A 14 -5.70 0.82 8.48
C ILE A 14 -4.71 0.71 7.30
N GLY A 15 -4.45 1.82 6.60
CA GLY A 15 -3.54 1.83 5.47
C GLY A 15 -2.11 1.45 5.84
N ALA A 16 -1.59 1.98 6.95
CA ALA A 16 -0.27 1.64 7.46
C ALA A 16 -0.16 0.16 7.84
N ALA A 17 -1.17 -0.39 8.54
CA ALA A 17 -1.22 -1.79 8.91
C ALA A 17 -1.27 -2.71 7.69
N ALA A 18 -2.11 -2.39 6.71
CA ALA A 18 -2.23 -3.16 5.47
C ALA A 18 -0.95 -3.11 4.64
N ALA A 19 -0.31 -1.95 4.49
CA ALA A 19 0.97 -1.82 3.79
C ALA A 19 2.07 -2.64 4.48
N ARG A 20 2.14 -2.58 5.81
CA ARG A 20 3.12 -3.34 6.60
C ARG A 20 2.88 -4.85 6.48
N ALA A 21 1.63 -5.29 6.56
CA ALA A 21 1.24 -6.68 6.38
C ALA A 21 1.63 -7.18 4.99
N ALA A 22 1.30 -6.43 3.93
CA ALA A 22 1.66 -6.76 2.55
C ALA A 22 3.18 -6.87 2.37
N TYR A 23 3.93 -5.84 2.79
CA TYR A 23 5.39 -5.83 2.70
C TYR A 23 6.01 -7.02 3.45
N SER A 24 5.58 -7.25 4.69
CA SER A 24 6.09 -8.36 5.49
C SER A 24 5.80 -9.72 4.86
N ALA A 25 4.60 -9.94 4.34
CA ALA A 25 4.22 -11.17 3.63
C ALA A 25 5.12 -11.42 2.41
N PHE A 26 5.40 -10.39 1.61
CA PHE A 26 6.28 -10.51 0.45
C PHE A 26 7.76 -10.72 0.80
N THR A 27 8.19 -10.28 1.99
CA THR A 27 9.57 -10.46 2.44
C THR A 27 9.81 -11.74 3.25
N ARG A 28 8.77 -12.36 3.81
CA ARG A 28 8.89 -13.44 4.82
C ARG A 28 9.67 -14.66 4.33
N ASN A 29 9.57 -14.99 3.04
CA ASN A 29 10.16 -16.19 2.45
C ASN A 29 11.19 -15.88 1.35
N ARG A 30 11.89 -14.74 1.43
CA ARG A 30 12.92 -14.42 0.44
C ARG A 30 14.18 -15.27 0.66
N PRO A 31 14.66 -15.99 -0.37
CA PRO A 31 16.02 -16.53 -0.38
C PRO A 31 17.03 -15.38 -0.21
N ALA A 32 18.21 -15.67 0.34
CA ALA A 32 19.29 -14.69 0.53
C ALA A 32 19.78 -14.03 -0.78
N ASP A 33 19.38 -14.56 -1.94
CA ASP A 33 19.66 -13.97 -3.24
C ASP A 33 18.84 -12.69 -3.46
N LEU A 34 19.55 -11.57 -3.41
CA LEU A 34 19.05 -10.23 -3.65
C LEU A 34 18.61 -10.01 -5.11
N GLY A 35 18.83 -10.94 -6.03
CA GLY A 35 18.44 -10.85 -7.45
C GLY A 35 17.01 -11.30 -7.81
N GLY A 36 16.15 -11.56 -6.83
CA GLY A 36 14.78 -12.05 -7.06
C GLY A 36 13.84 -11.05 -7.76
N ARG A 37 12.63 -11.52 -8.11
CA ARG A 37 11.52 -10.80 -8.80
C ARG A 37 11.27 -9.35 -8.36
N TRP A 38 11.65 -9.00 -7.14
CA TRP A 38 11.29 -7.76 -6.46
C TRP A 38 12.50 -6.86 -6.11
N THR A 39 13.65 -7.11 -6.72
CA THR A 39 14.84 -6.27 -6.58
C THR A 39 15.36 -5.89 -7.95
N ARG A 40 15.83 -4.65 -8.10
CA ARG A 40 16.46 -4.14 -9.31
C ARG A 40 17.74 -3.40 -8.95
N LYS A 41 18.72 -3.29 -9.84
CA LYS A 41 19.85 -2.36 -9.65
C LYS A 41 19.52 -0.99 -10.21
N ASN A 42 19.87 0.07 -9.49
CA ASN A 42 19.76 1.43 -10.00
C ASN A 42 20.95 1.78 -10.93
N HIS A 43 20.97 3.01 -11.49
CA HIS A 43 22.05 3.49 -12.37
C HIS A 43 23.43 3.56 -11.69
N ARG A 44 23.49 3.54 -10.36
CA ARG A 44 24.72 3.46 -9.56
C ARG A 44 25.13 2.02 -9.22
N GLY A 45 24.36 1.02 -9.64
CA GLY A 45 24.58 -0.39 -9.35
C GLY A 45 24.03 -0.89 -8.02
N GLU A 46 23.43 0.00 -7.20
CA GLU A 46 22.88 -0.35 -5.88
C GLU A 46 21.54 -1.09 -6.01
N PRO A 47 21.28 -2.10 -5.17
CA PRO A 47 19.99 -2.79 -5.16
C PRO A 47 18.88 -1.88 -4.61
N ILE A 48 17.75 -1.84 -5.31
CA ILE A 48 16.51 -1.18 -4.90
C ILE A 48 15.38 -2.20 -4.82
N THR A 49 14.48 -2.02 -3.85
CA THR A 49 13.30 -2.86 -3.69
C THR A 49 12.16 -2.37 -4.60
N LEU A 50 11.43 -3.31 -5.20
CA LEU A 50 10.23 -3.05 -5.99
C LEU A 50 8.94 -3.34 -5.21
N LEU A 51 9.04 -3.65 -3.91
CA LEU A 51 7.86 -3.95 -3.07
C LEU A 51 7.15 -2.73 -2.50
N GLU A 52 7.79 -1.56 -2.50
CA GLU A 52 7.21 -0.35 -1.93
C GLU A 52 5.93 0.04 -2.66
N GLY A 53 5.92 -0.04 -3.99
CA GLY A 53 4.73 0.19 -4.83
C GLY A 53 3.57 -0.74 -4.46
N PRO A 54 3.71 -2.08 -4.58
CA PRO A 54 2.67 -3.03 -4.19
C PRO A 54 2.17 -2.88 -2.75
N ALA A 55 3.08 -2.62 -1.79
CA ALA A 55 2.70 -2.39 -0.40
C ALA A 55 1.88 -1.09 -0.25
N PHE A 56 2.26 -0.03 -0.96
CA PHE A 56 1.52 1.23 -0.97
C PHE A 56 0.13 1.08 -1.57
N VAL A 57 -0.01 0.34 -2.68
CA VAL A 57 -1.31 0.06 -3.32
C VAL A 57 -2.22 -0.73 -2.39
N ALA A 58 -1.69 -1.79 -1.74
CA ALA A 58 -2.45 -2.56 -0.75
C ALA A 58 -2.90 -1.69 0.44
N GLY A 59 -2.02 -0.84 0.96
CA GLY A 59 -2.32 0.05 2.07
C GLY A 59 -3.36 1.11 1.72
N SER A 60 -3.12 1.87 0.65
CA SER A 60 -4.04 2.93 0.19
C SER A 60 -5.40 2.37 -0.25
N GLY A 61 -5.42 1.22 -0.91
CA GLY A 61 -6.65 0.51 -1.26
C GLY A 61 -7.45 0.08 -0.02
N ALA A 62 -6.80 -0.51 0.98
CA ALA A 62 -7.44 -0.89 2.24
C ALA A 62 -7.99 0.34 2.99
N ALA A 63 -7.21 1.44 3.04
CA ALA A 63 -7.66 2.69 3.63
C ALA A 63 -8.89 3.24 2.90
N ALA A 64 -8.87 3.31 1.57
CA ALA A 64 -10.00 3.75 0.77
C ALA A 64 -11.24 2.87 1.04
N ALA A 65 -11.07 1.55 1.07
CA ALA A 65 -12.15 0.59 1.25
C ALA A 65 -12.77 0.60 2.66
N LEU A 66 -12.02 0.92 3.70
CA LEU A 66 -12.43 0.70 5.09
C LEU A 66 -12.54 1.98 5.93
N THR A 67 -12.07 3.14 5.46
CA THR A 67 -12.17 4.40 6.19
C THR A 67 -13.63 4.74 6.50
N PRO A 68 -13.98 4.97 7.78
CA PRO A 68 -15.34 5.35 8.16
C PRO A 68 -15.73 6.74 7.62
N GLY A 69 -17.02 6.98 7.45
CA GLY A 69 -17.55 8.30 7.07
C GLY A 69 -17.36 8.69 5.59
N LEU A 70 -16.72 7.85 4.77
CA LEU A 70 -16.68 8.06 3.32
C LEU A 70 -18.01 7.68 2.67
N ALA A 71 -18.53 8.58 1.81
CA ALA A 71 -19.66 8.28 0.95
C ALA A 71 -19.33 7.07 0.04
N PRO A 72 -20.29 6.16 -0.24
CA PRO A 72 -20.04 4.94 -1.01
C PRO A 72 -19.41 5.20 -2.40
N ARG A 73 -19.84 6.28 -3.07
CA ARG A 73 -19.30 6.66 -4.38
C ARG A 73 -17.84 7.09 -4.31
N THR A 74 -17.47 7.92 -3.33
CA THR A 74 -16.09 8.37 -3.11
C THR A 74 -15.18 7.21 -2.71
N ARG A 75 -15.67 6.31 -1.86
CA ARG A 75 -14.98 5.06 -1.50
C ARG A 75 -14.63 4.24 -2.74
N MET A 76 -15.62 4.00 -3.61
CA MET A 76 -15.42 3.20 -4.81
C MET A 76 -14.47 3.88 -5.80
N ALA A 77 -14.63 5.19 -6.03
CA ALA A 77 -13.76 5.95 -6.92
C ALA A 77 -12.29 5.93 -6.42
N ALA A 78 -12.06 6.16 -5.13
CA ALA A 78 -10.73 6.14 -4.53
C ALA A 78 -10.10 4.74 -4.60
N LEU A 79 -10.88 3.69 -4.32
CA LEU A 79 -10.41 2.31 -4.40
C LEU A 79 -10.01 1.95 -5.84
N LEU A 80 -10.86 2.24 -6.82
CA LEU A 80 -10.59 1.96 -8.23
C LEU A 80 -9.38 2.75 -8.75
N ALA A 81 -9.28 4.04 -8.42
CA ALA A 81 -8.14 4.86 -8.80
C ALA A 81 -6.83 4.34 -8.17
N GLY A 82 -6.84 4.05 -6.87
CA GLY A 82 -5.67 3.56 -6.15
C GLY A 82 -5.19 2.21 -6.66
N VAL A 83 -6.10 1.22 -6.74
CA VAL A 83 -5.76 -0.13 -7.23
C VAL A 83 -5.42 -0.11 -8.71
N GLY A 84 -6.19 0.61 -9.53
CA GLY A 84 -5.96 0.72 -10.98
C GLY A 84 -4.61 1.34 -11.31
N SER A 85 -4.18 2.37 -10.56
CA SER A 85 -2.85 2.97 -10.75
C SER A 85 -1.70 1.99 -10.47
N GLY A 86 -1.90 1.01 -9.59
CA GLY A 86 -0.90 -0.02 -9.29
C GLY A 86 -0.77 -1.10 -10.35
N ALA A 87 -1.66 -1.13 -11.33
CA ALA A 87 -1.65 -2.09 -12.44
C ALA A 87 -1.05 -1.54 -13.74
N LEU A 88 -0.72 -0.24 -13.78
CA LEU A 88 -0.07 0.46 -14.89
C LEU A 88 1.46 0.44 -14.73
#